data_AF-A0A6J4N2I2-F1
#
_entry.id   AF-A0A6J4N2I2-F1
#
_cell.length_a   1.000
_cell.length_b   1.000
_cell.length_c   1.000
_cell.angle_alpha   90.00
_cell.angle_beta   90.00
_cell.angle_gamma   90.00
#
_symmetry.space_group_name_H-M   'P 1'
#
loop_
_entity.id
_entity.type
_entity.pdbx_description
1 polymer ?
#
loop_
_entity_poly.entity_id
_entity_poly.type
_entity_poly.pdbx_seq_one_letter_code
_entity_poly.pdbx_strand_id
1 'polypeptide(L)'
;MQLKLFVLSASSVALWLVPLNMLDKKLEIHKAVQGVSLCAAMACAVSAGNIARELSEQGEIEAIKERAITADVIDEISTSAYISQQQRQQEAEAILNPVEHLERALALTYDEGERSEPIAQKQLAEREQNCSENGDSERTERIHQLQAQGWGKAKIILEIWGVTKGGSPKYKAAEAEYKRLIQEEGG
;
A
#
# COMPACT_ATOMS: atom_id res chain seq x y z
N MET A 1 9.88 -75.25 -56.78
CA MET A 1 9.80 -75.32 -55.29
C MET A 1 11.09 -74.85 -54.61
N GLN A 2 12.27 -75.30 -55.04
CA GLN A 2 13.54 -74.94 -54.38
C GLN A 2 13.87 -73.44 -54.43
N LEU A 3 13.57 -72.74 -55.53
CA LEU A 3 13.80 -71.30 -55.66
C LEU A 3 13.01 -70.47 -54.61
N LYS A 4 11.78 -70.89 -54.28
CA LYS A 4 10.97 -70.25 -53.24
C LYS A 4 11.53 -70.51 -51.84
N LEU A 5 12.08 -71.71 -51.60
CA LEU A 5 12.72 -72.06 -50.33
C LEU A 5 14.04 -71.29 -50.12
N PHE A 6 14.85 -71.13 -51.18
CA PHE A 6 16.06 -70.30 -51.11
C PHE A 6 15.76 -68.82 -50.90
N VAL A 7 14.74 -68.27 -51.56
CA VAL A 7 14.33 -66.88 -51.35
C VAL A 7 13.80 -66.66 -49.93
N LEU A 8 13.01 -67.59 -49.38
CA LEU A 8 12.55 -67.49 -47.98
C LEU A 8 13.72 -67.60 -47.01
N SER A 9 14.66 -68.53 -47.23
CA SER A 9 15.83 -68.72 -46.37
C SER A 9 16.78 -67.52 -46.41
N ALA A 10 17.05 -66.98 -47.60
CA ALA A 10 17.90 -65.80 -47.77
C ALA A 10 17.25 -64.54 -47.18
N SER A 11 15.93 -64.39 -47.35
CA SER A 11 15.19 -63.26 -46.76
C SER A 11 15.17 -63.32 -45.24
N SER A 12 15.05 -64.51 -44.65
CA SER A 12 15.12 -64.72 -43.20
C SER A 12 16.49 -64.32 -42.64
N VAL A 13 17.58 -64.74 -43.29
CA VAL A 13 18.95 -64.38 -42.89
C VAL A 13 19.20 -62.87 -43.07
N ALA A 14 18.72 -62.27 -44.15
CA ALA A 14 18.82 -60.82 -44.37
C ALA A 14 18.02 -60.03 -43.31
N LEU A 15 16.78 -60.43 -43.01
CA LEU A 15 15.96 -59.81 -41.95
C LEU A 15 16.55 -59.96 -40.55
N TRP A 16 17.38 -60.98 -40.32
CA TRP A 16 18.06 -61.20 -39.04
C TRP A 16 19.36 -60.39 -38.92
N LEU A 17 20.09 -60.19 -40.02
CA LEU A 17 21.37 -59.46 -40.05
C LEU A 17 21.20 -57.94 -40.26
N VAL A 18 20.13 -57.49 -40.93
CA VAL A 18 19.85 -56.06 -41.17
C VAL A 18 19.66 -55.25 -39.88
N PRO A 19 18.94 -55.73 -38.84
CA PRO A 19 18.82 -55.02 -37.57
C PRO A 19 20.18 -54.84 -36.88
N LEU A 20 21.07 -55.84 -36.97
CA LEU A 20 22.39 -55.79 -36.31
C LEU A 20 23.31 -54.73 -36.94
N ASN A 21 23.26 -54.54 -38.27
CA ASN A 21 24.03 -53.49 -38.96
C ASN A 21 23.39 -52.10 -38.91
N MET A 22 22.07 -51.98 -38.69
CA MET A 22 21.39 -50.68 -38.55
C MET A 22 21.24 -50.21 -37.11
N LEU A 23 21.41 -51.09 -36.12
CA LEU A 23 21.27 -50.73 -34.69
C LEU A 23 22.29 -49.67 -34.28
N ASP A 24 23.52 -49.76 -34.77
CA ASP A 24 24.63 -48.93 -34.33
C ASP A 24 24.39 -47.44 -34.65
N LYS A 25 23.91 -47.14 -35.86
CA LYS A 25 23.56 -45.76 -36.28
C LYS A 25 22.30 -45.21 -35.60
N LYS A 26 21.35 -46.07 -35.22
CA LYS A 26 20.13 -45.63 -34.52
C LYS A 26 20.33 -45.44 -33.02
N LEU A 27 21.32 -46.13 -32.43
CA LEU A 27 21.67 -46.01 -31.02
C LEU A 27 22.24 -44.62 -30.69
N GLU A 28 23.06 -44.05 -31.58
CA GLU A 28 23.56 -42.68 -31.41
C GLU A 28 22.45 -41.64 -31.49
N ILE A 29 21.49 -41.79 -32.41
CA ILE A 29 20.34 -40.89 -32.54
C ILE A 29 19.47 -40.98 -31.28
N HIS A 30 19.21 -42.19 -30.76
CA HIS A 30 18.46 -42.37 -29.52
C HIS A 30 19.15 -41.73 -28.31
N LYS A 31 20.48 -41.89 -28.20
CA LYS A 31 21.28 -41.25 -27.14
C LYS A 31 21.27 -39.72 -27.25
N ALA A 32 21.37 -39.19 -28.47
CA ALA A 32 21.28 -37.74 -28.71
C ALA A 32 19.89 -37.19 -28.34
N VAL A 33 18.83 -37.87 -28.75
CA VAL A 33 17.44 -37.49 -28.42
C VAL A 33 17.19 -37.57 -26.91
N GLN A 34 17.71 -38.60 -26.23
CA GLN A 34 17.65 -38.70 -24.78
C GLN A 34 18.44 -37.58 -24.08
N GLY A 35 19.62 -37.22 -24.57
CA GLY A 35 20.41 -36.10 -24.05
C GLY A 35 19.69 -34.76 -24.18
N VAL A 36 19.10 -34.49 -25.35
CA VAL A 36 18.30 -33.27 -25.58
C VAL A 36 17.06 -33.25 -24.68
N SER A 37 16.37 -34.39 -24.55
CA SER A 37 15.22 -34.52 -23.65
C SER A 37 15.59 -34.28 -22.18
N LEU A 38 16.74 -34.78 -21.73
CA LEU A 38 17.22 -34.60 -20.36
C LEU A 38 17.56 -33.13 -20.08
N CYS A 39 18.24 -32.46 -21.03
CA CYS A 39 18.56 -31.04 -20.92
C CYS A 39 17.30 -30.17 -20.93
N ALA A 40 16.33 -30.48 -21.79
CA ALA A 40 15.03 -29.79 -21.83
C ALA A 40 14.24 -30.00 -20.53
N ALA A 41 14.25 -31.21 -19.97
CA ALA A 41 13.60 -31.51 -18.69
C ALA A 41 14.27 -30.76 -17.53
N MET A 42 15.60 -30.69 -17.49
CA MET A 42 16.34 -29.88 -16.51
C MET A 42 16.01 -28.40 -16.63
N ALA A 43 16.03 -27.84 -17.85
CA ALA A 43 15.69 -26.44 -18.07
C ALA A 43 14.24 -26.15 -17.65
N CYS A 44 13.31 -27.05 -17.96
CA CYS A 44 11.91 -26.92 -17.56
C CYS A 44 11.75 -27.00 -16.04
N ALA A 45 12.46 -27.90 -15.36
CA ALA A 45 12.42 -28.03 -13.90
C ALA A 45 12.99 -26.78 -13.20
N VAL A 46 14.07 -26.20 -13.72
CA VAL A 46 14.65 -24.96 -13.18
C VAL A 46 13.70 -23.79 -13.38
N SER A 47 13.14 -23.61 -14.58
CA SER A 47 12.19 -22.53 -14.86
C SER A 47 10.92 -22.67 -14.03
N ALA A 48 10.35 -23.88 -13.92
CA ALA A 48 9.19 -24.14 -13.08
C ALA A 48 9.51 -23.90 -11.59
N GLY A 49 10.70 -24.25 -11.13
CA GLY A 49 11.16 -23.98 -9.77
C GLY A 49 11.29 -22.49 -9.48
N ASN A 50 11.84 -21.71 -10.41
CA ASN A 50 11.93 -20.25 -10.28
C ASN A 50 10.54 -19.60 -10.25
N ILE A 51 9.63 -20.01 -11.14
CA ILE A 51 8.25 -19.50 -11.15
C ILE A 51 7.52 -19.88 -9.85
N ALA A 52 7.69 -21.11 -9.36
CA ALA A 52 7.10 -21.52 -8.09
C ALA A 52 7.64 -20.72 -6.90
N ARG A 53 8.92 -20.35 -6.93
CA ARG A 53 9.54 -19.49 -5.92
C ARG A 53 9.00 -18.07 -5.98
N GLU A 54 8.90 -17.47 -7.16
CA GLU A 54 8.31 -16.14 -7.34
C GLU A 54 6.84 -16.10 -6.87
N LEU A 55 6.06 -17.13 -7.19
CA LEU A 55 4.68 -17.26 -6.73
C LEU A 55 4.59 -17.44 -5.21
N SER A 56 5.54 -18.14 -4.60
CA SER A 56 5.62 -18.28 -3.13
C SER A 56 5.92 -16.93 -2.46
N GLU A 57 6.87 -16.16 -3.01
CA GLU A 57 7.24 -14.84 -2.49
C GLU A 57 6.07 -13.85 -2.67
N GLN A 58 5.35 -13.90 -3.79
CA GLN A 58 4.14 -13.10 -4.00
C GLN A 58 3.00 -13.48 -3.05
N GLY A 59 2.76 -14.78 -2.83
CA GLY A 59 1.73 -15.26 -1.90
C GLY A 59 2.03 -14.85 -0.45
N GLU A 60 3.29 -14.85 -0.04
CA GLU A 60 3.69 -14.37 1.30
C GLU A 60 3.45 -12.86 1.44
N ILE A 61 3.78 -12.07 0.41
CA ILE A 61 3.54 -10.62 0.40
C ILE A 61 2.03 -10.31 0.42
N GLU A 62 1.22 -11.03 -0.35
CA GLU A 62 -0.23 -10.87 -0.36
C GLU A 62 -0.85 -11.22 1.00
N ALA A 63 -0.39 -12.30 1.63
CA ALA A 63 -0.86 -12.67 2.97
C ALA A 63 -0.49 -11.63 4.03
N ILE A 64 0.72 -11.04 3.96
CA ILE A 64 1.12 -9.94 4.85
C ILE A 64 0.26 -8.70 4.60
N LYS A 65 0.01 -8.37 3.34
CA LYS A 65 -0.84 -7.22 2.96
C LYS A 65 -2.28 -7.40 3.44
N GLU A 66 -2.85 -8.59 3.28
CA GLU A 66 -4.20 -8.91 3.75
C GLU A 66 -4.31 -8.80 5.27
N ARG A 67 -3.30 -9.30 6.01
CA ARG A 67 -3.25 -9.13 7.48
C ARG A 67 -3.12 -7.67 7.89
N ALA A 68 -2.32 -6.87 7.19
CA ALA A 68 -2.17 -5.44 7.47
C ALA A 68 -3.49 -4.68 7.25
N ILE A 69 -4.17 -4.92 6.11
CA ILE A 69 -5.48 -4.31 5.82
C ILE A 69 -6.53 -4.75 6.85
N THR A 70 -6.54 -6.03 7.22
CA THR A 70 -7.49 -6.55 8.21
C THR A 70 -7.28 -5.91 9.58
N ALA A 71 -6.03 -5.71 10.00
CA ALA A 71 -5.73 -5.04 11.26
C ALA A 71 -6.18 -3.58 11.27
N ASP A 72 -5.95 -2.85 10.18
CA ASP A 72 -6.32 -1.44 10.03
C ASP A 72 -7.85 -1.26 10.06
N VAL A 73 -8.58 -2.10 9.32
CA VAL A 73 -10.06 -2.10 9.33
C VAL A 73 -10.62 -2.43 10.71
N ILE A 74 -10.00 -3.37 11.44
CA ILE A 74 -10.42 -3.69 12.80
C ILE A 74 -10.15 -2.51 13.74
N ASP A 75 -9.03 -1.80 13.58
CA ASP A 75 -8.70 -0.64 14.42
C ASP A 75 -9.66 0.53 14.16
N GLU A 76 -9.97 0.82 12.90
CA GLU A 76 -10.97 1.83 12.51
C GLU A 76 -12.38 1.47 13.04
N ILE A 77 -12.77 0.20 12.92
CA ILE A 77 -14.05 -0.28 13.46
C ILE A 77 -14.05 -0.20 14.99
N SER A 78 -12.95 -0.55 15.66
CA SER A 78 -12.85 -0.50 17.12
C SER A 78 -12.91 0.95 17.64
N THR A 79 -12.25 1.87 16.95
CA THR A 79 -12.26 3.30 17.26
C THR A 79 -13.65 3.88 17.07
N SER A 80 -14.31 3.57 15.95
CA SER A 80 -15.68 4.04 15.70
C SER A 80 -16.68 3.46 16.70
N ALA A 81 -16.54 2.18 17.08
CA ALA A 81 -17.36 1.54 18.11
C ALA A 81 -17.13 2.16 19.50
N TYR A 82 -15.88 2.47 19.85
CA TYR A 82 -15.51 3.13 21.09
C TYR A 82 -16.10 4.54 21.17
N ILE A 83 -15.96 5.34 20.11
CA ILE A 83 -16.55 6.70 20.03
C ILE A 83 -18.09 6.62 20.15
N SER A 84 -18.73 5.67 19.46
CA SER A 84 -20.17 5.45 19.56
C SER A 84 -20.62 5.04 20.97
N GLN A 85 -19.81 4.26 21.68
CA GLN A 85 -20.09 3.87 23.06
C GLN A 85 -19.89 5.05 24.03
N GLN A 86 -18.84 5.84 23.83
CA GLN A 86 -18.58 7.05 24.61
C GLN A 86 -19.68 8.09 24.43
N GLN A 87 -20.17 8.26 23.19
CA GLN A 87 -21.30 9.16 22.91
C GLN A 87 -22.58 8.69 23.61
N ARG A 88 -22.88 7.38 23.59
CA ARG A 88 -24.04 6.82 24.32
C ARG A 88 -23.91 6.99 25.84
N GLN A 89 -22.69 6.97 26.39
CA GLN A 89 -22.46 7.25 27.81
C GLN A 89 -22.66 8.72 28.14
N GLN A 90 -22.15 9.64 27.32
CA GLN A 90 -22.37 11.09 27.50
C GLN A 90 -23.85 11.46 27.39
N GLU A 91 -24.59 10.87 26.45
CA GLU A 91 -26.04 11.07 26.33
C GLU A 91 -26.79 10.53 27.56
N ALA A 92 -26.40 9.37 28.09
CA ALA A 92 -27.00 8.81 29.29
C ALA A 92 -26.69 9.64 30.55
N GLU A 93 -25.46 10.15 30.69
CA GLU A 93 -25.06 11.06 31.77
C GLU A 93 -25.79 12.39 31.69
N ALA A 94 -25.97 12.94 30.49
CA ALA A 94 -26.78 14.13 30.27
C ALA A 94 -28.23 13.91 30.71
N ILE A 95 -28.85 12.76 30.41
CA ILE A 95 -30.23 12.46 30.85
C ILE A 95 -30.31 12.27 32.37
N LEU A 96 -29.27 11.70 33.00
CA LEU A 96 -29.24 11.41 34.44
C LEU A 96 -29.00 12.65 35.31
N ASN A 97 -28.52 13.77 34.74
CA ASN A 97 -28.21 15.00 35.49
C ASN A 97 -29.33 16.07 35.34
N PRO A 98 -30.41 16.03 36.14
CA PRO A 98 -31.56 16.93 36.01
C PRO A 98 -31.24 18.39 36.36
N VAL A 99 -30.12 18.65 37.04
CA VAL A 99 -29.71 19.98 37.49
C VAL A 99 -29.28 20.86 36.30
N GLU A 100 -28.51 20.31 35.36
CA GLU A 100 -28.06 21.05 34.17
C GLU A 100 -29.20 21.32 33.17
N HIS A 101 -30.17 20.41 33.07
CA HIS A 101 -31.38 20.65 32.26
C HIS A 101 -32.27 21.73 32.88
N LEU A 102 -32.34 21.79 34.21
CA LEU A 102 -33.08 22.83 34.91
C LEU A 102 -32.39 24.19 34.72
N GLU A 103 -31.07 24.27 34.86
CA GLU A 103 -30.30 25.51 34.61
C GLU A 103 -30.38 25.95 33.15
N ARG A 104 -30.33 25.02 32.18
CA ARG A 104 -30.45 25.34 30.75
C ARG A 104 -31.88 25.74 30.36
N ALA A 105 -32.92 25.15 30.96
CA ALA A 105 -34.30 25.58 30.78
C ALA A 105 -34.58 26.94 31.46
N LEU A 106 -33.93 27.23 32.59
CA LEU A 106 -34.03 28.52 33.26
C LEU A 106 -33.29 29.63 32.49
N ALA A 107 -32.14 29.32 31.89
CA ALA A 107 -31.41 30.24 31.01
C ALA A 107 -32.18 30.58 29.72
N LEU A 108 -32.99 29.65 29.20
CA LEU A 108 -33.84 29.89 28.01
C LEU A 108 -35.14 30.64 28.33
N THR A 109 -35.53 30.74 29.61
CA THR A 109 -36.73 31.47 30.04
C THR A 109 -36.42 32.89 30.53
N TYR A 110 -35.15 33.24 30.71
CA TYR A 110 -34.70 34.61 30.98
C TYR A 110 -34.44 35.35 29.66
N ASP A 111 -35.52 35.79 29.02
CA ASP A 111 -35.49 36.80 27.96
C ASP A 111 -35.45 38.19 28.64
N GLU A 112 -34.26 38.67 28.97
CA GLU A 112 -34.04 40.08 29.24
C GLU A 112 -33.43 40.72 28.00
N GLY A 113 -34.29 41.51 27.34
CA GLY A 113 -33.93 42.36 26.24
C GLY A 113 -32.86 43.40 26.59
N GLU A 114 -32.32 43.96 25.51
CA GLU A 114 -31.31 45.03 25.45
C GLU A 114 -29.85 44.59 25.29
N ARG A 115 -29.48 44.44 24.01
CA ARG A 115 -28.42 45.23 23.36
C ARG A 115 -27.00 44.99 23.89
N SER A 116 -26.27 44.05 23.27
CA SER A 116 -24.79 44.07 23.26
C SER A 116 -24.20 43.23 22.11
N GLU A 117 -24.30 43.74 20.88
CA GLU A 117 -23.36 43.37 19.80
C GLU A 117 -22.09 44.24 19.94
N PRO A 118 -21.06 43.76 20.66
CA PRO A 118 -19.74 43.66 20.01
C PRO A 118 -18.85 42.50 20.52
N ILE A 119 -19.36 41.61 21.38
CA ILE A 119 -18.52 40.58 22.05
C ILE A 119 -18.40 39.31 21.20
N ALA A 120 -19.46 38.93 20.47
CA ALA A 120 -19.47 37.73 19.63
C ALA A 120 -18.45 37.81 18.47
N GLN A 121 -18.19 39.00 17.92
CA GLN A 121 -17.20 39.19 16.84
C GLN A 121 -15.75 39.13 17.36
N LYS A 122 -15.48 39.55 18.60
CA LYS A 122 -14.13 39.44 19.20
C LYS A 122 -13.76 38.00 19.52
N GLN A 123 -14.70 37.20 20.03
CA GLN A 123 -14.44 35.79 20.33
C GLN A 123 -14.29 34.92 19.07
N LEU A 124 -14.98 35.25 17.97
CA LEU A 124 -14.76 34.57 16.69
C LEU A 124 -13.38 34.93 16.10
N ALA A 125 -12.97 36.20 16.16
CA ALA A 125 -11.64 36.62 15.73
C ALA A 125 -10.50 35.98 16.57
N GLU A 126 -10.64 35.93 17.90
CA GLU A 126 -9.65 35.27 18.77
C GLU A 126 -9.60 33.74 18.57
N ARG A 127 -10.73 33.11 18.21
CA ARG A 127 -10.79 31.67 17.94
C ARG A 127 -10.24 31.30 16.57
N GLU A 128 -10.44 32.15 15.56
CA GLU A 128 -9.83 32.01 14.23
C GLU A 128 -8.31 32.25 14.30
N GLN A 129 -7.86 33.19 15.13
CA GLN A 129 -6.44 33.51 15.32
C GLN A 129 -5.70 32.38 16.07
N ASN A 130 -6.29 31.84 17.15
CA ASN A 130 -5.72 30.68 17.87
C ASN A 130 -5.68 29.39 17.02
N CYS A 131 -6.67 29.15 16.14
CA CYS A 131 -6.63 27.99 15.23
C CYS A 131 -5.56 28.13 14.14
N SER A 132 -5.30 29.35 13.65
CA SER A 132 -4.26 29.61 12.67
C SER A 132 -2.85 29.46 13.27
N GLU A 133 -2.63 29.93 14.50
CA GLU A 133 -1.33 29.81 15.19
C GLU A 133 -0.97 28.36 15.52
N ASN A 134 -1.94 27.54 15.93
CA ASN A 134 -1.69 26.13 16.24
C ASN A 134 -1.31 25.32 14.97
N GLY A 135 -1.98 25.60 13.84
CA GLY A 135 -1.69 24.94 12.57
C GLY A 135 -0.34 25.36 11.97
N ASP A 136 0.08 26.61 12.19
CA ASP A 136 1.40 27.09 11.74
C ASP A 136 2.53 26.51 12.59
N SER A 137 2.34 26.37 13.92
CA SER A 137 3.30 25.75 14.85
C SER A 137 3.57 24.27 14.53
N GLU A 138 2.52 23.48 14.24
CA GLU A 138 2.68 22.08 13.85
C GLU A 138 3.43 21.94 12.51
N ARG A 139 3.20 22.87 11.59
CA ARG A 139 3.88 22.90 10.29
C ARG A 139 5.36 23.25 10.44
N THR A 140 5.73 24.23 11.27
CA THR A 140 7.14 24.57 11.54
C THR A 140 7.88 23.41 12.17
N GLU A 141 7.32 22.77 13.20
CA GLU A 141 7.94 21.59 13.83
C GLU A 141 8.22 20.48 12.81
N ARG A 142 7.26 20.22 11.91
CA ARG A 142 7.42 19.22 10.86
C ARG A 142 8.48 19.61 9.84
N ILE A 143 8.59 20.89 9.47
CA ILE A 143 9.66 21.40 8.61
C ILE A 143 11.03 21.13 9.24
N HIS A 144 11.21 21.42 10.54
CA HIS A 144 12.47 21.21 11.24
C HIS A 144 12.86 19.74 11.33
N GLN A 145 11.90 18.85 11.63
CA GLN A 145 12.15 17.41 11.62
C GLN A 145 12.64 16.93 10.25
N LEU A 146 12.02 17.40 9.17
CA LEU A 146 12.40 17.01 7.81
C LEU A 146 13.75 17.63 7.40
N GLN A 147 14.06 18.86 7.83
CA GLN A 147 15.39 19.46 7.63
C GLN A 147 16.48 18.70 8.39
N ALA A 148 16.22 18.29 9.64
CA ALA A 148 17.16 17.49 10.43
C ALA A 148 17.42 16.11 9.80
N GLN A 149 16.43 15.55 9.09
CA GLN A 149 16.58 14.34 8.28
C GLN A 149 17.32 14.57 6.94
N GLY A 150 17.76 15.79 6.66
CA GLY A 150 18.51 16.14 5.45
C GLY A 150 17.65 16.32 4.19
N TRP A 151 16.34 16.53 4.33
CA TRP A 151 15.47 16.71 3.17
C TRP A 151 15.66 18.09 2.54
N GLY A 152 15.76 18.14 1.22
CA GLY A 152 15.83 19.40 0.48
C GLY A 152 14.48 20.11 0.45
N LYS A 153 14.50 21.45 0.41
CA LYS A 153 13.33 22.34 0.38
C LYS A 153 12.17 21.86 -0.52
N ALA A 154 12.46 21.45 -1.75
CA ALA A 154 11.43 21.02 -2.70
C ALA A 154 10.69 19.74 -2.25
N LYS A 155 11.38 18.85 -1.52
CA LYS A 155 10.82 17.63 -0.97
C LYS A 155 9.98 17.92 0.28
N ILE A 156 10.41 18.89 1.09
CA ILE A 156 9.63 19.37 2.25
C ILE A 156 8.33 20.05 1.80
N ILE A 157 8.40 20.90 0.77
CA ILE A 157 7.21 21.56 0.21
C ILE A 157 6.21 20.54 -0.35
N LEU A 158 6.71 19.48 -1.00
CA LEU A 158 5.87 18.39 -1.48
C LEU A 158 5.19 17.65 -0.32
N GLU A 159 5.90 17.38 0.76
CA GLU A 159 5.36 16.64 1.92
C GLU A 159 4.30 17.44 2.68
N ILE A 160 4.52 18.73 2.90
CA ILE A 160 3.66 19.55 3.77
C ILE A 160 2.51 20.19 2.98
N TRP A 161 2.76 20.64 1.74
CA TRP A 161 1.74 21.31 0.92
C TRP A 161 1.22 20.44 -0.23
N GLY A 162 1.78 19.25 -0.47
CA GLY A 162 1.34 18.37 -1.56
C GLY A 162 1.68 18.88 -2.96
N VAL A 163 2.58 19.88 -3.09
CA VAL A 163 2.86 20.54 -4.37
C VAL A 163 4.21 20.12 -4.93
N THR A 164 4.19 19.65 -6.17
CA THR A 164 5.41 19.30 -6.91
C THR A 164 6.16 20.55 -7.39
N LYS A 165 7.49 20.45 -7.40
CA LYS A 165 8.38 21.53 -7.84
C LYS A 165 8.07 21.95 -9.28
N GLY A 166 7.70 23.21 -9.48
CA GLY A 166 7.41 23.76 -10.80
C GLY A 166 7.13 25.26 -10.78
N GLY A 167 6.82 25.82 -11.95
CA GLY A 167 6.45 27.22 -12.10
C GLY A 167 5.00 27.55 -11.72
N SER A 168 4.27 26.61 -11.13
CA SER A 168 2.85 26.77 -10.82
C SER A 168 2.65 27.87 -9.77
N PRO A 169 1.56 28.66 -9.85
CA PRO A 169 1.22 29.65 -8.82
C PRO A 169 1.11 29.02 -7.42
N LYS A 170 0.65 27.77 -7.36
CA LYS A 170 0.54 26.97 -6.13
C LYS A 170 1.91 26.69 -5.49
N TYR A 171 2.91 26.33 -6.30
CA TYR A 171 4.26 26.10 -5.78
C TYR A 171 4.91 27.39 -5.28
N LYS A 172 4.68 28.51 -5.98
CA LYS A 172 5.17 29.83 -5.53
C LYS A 172 4.55 30.28 -4.22
N ALA A 173 3.26 30.01 -4.02
CA ALA A 173 2.56 30.29 -2.76
C ALA A 173 3.12 29.42 -1.62
N ALA A 174 3.24 28.11 -1.82
CA ALA A 174 3.82 27.19 -0.84
C ALA A 174 5.30 27.52 -0.54
N GLU A 175 6.05 27.97 -1.55
CA GLU A 175 7.43 28.42 -1.36
C GLU A 175 7.53 29.71 -0.52
N ALA A 176 6.59 30.64 -0.68
CA ALA A 176 6.51 31.86 0.11
C ALA A 176 6.10 31.57 1.55
N GLU A 177 5.13 30.68 1.76
CA GLU A 177 4.66 30.25 3.09
C GLU A 177 5.76 29.49 3.84
N TYR A 178 6.45 28.55 3.19
CA TYR A 178 7.64 27.88 3.74
C TYR A 178 8.72 28.87 4.19
N LYS A 179 8.96 29.95 3.43
CA LYS A 179 9.93 30.98 3.82
C LYS A 179 9.45 31.80 5.00
N ARG A 180 8.15 32.12 5.07
CA ARG A 180 7.55 32.86 6.20
C ARG A 180 7.72 32.09 7.50
N LEU A 181 7.34 30.81 7.48
CA LEU A 181 7.42 29.91 8.63
C LEU A 181 8.85 29.72 9.16
N ILE A 182 9.86 29.67 8.28
CA ILE A 182 11.26 29.58 8.72
C ILE A 182 11.82 30.93 9.20
N GLN A 183 11.29 32.06 8.72
CA GLN A 183 11.74 33.39 9.12
C GLN A 183 11.10 33.86 10.44
N GLU A 184 9.86 33.49 10.72
CA GLU A 184 9.14 33.87 11.95
C GLU A 184 9.75 33.27 13.22
N GLU A 185 10.47 32.14 13.15
CA GLU A 185 11.20 31.55 14.30
C GLU A 185 12.69 31.90 14.38
N GLY A 186 13.23 32.63 13.39
CA GLY A 186 14.64 33.03 13.34
C GLY A 186 14.95 34.42 13.93
N GLY A 187 13.97 35.06 14.58
CA GLY A 187 14.03 36.42 15.13
C GLY A 187 14.07 36.46 16.64
#